data_AF-A0A8B3LTF8-F1
#
_entry.id   AF-A0A8B3LTF8-F1
#
_cell.length_a   1.000
_cell.length_b   1.000
_cell.length_c   1.000
_cell.angle_alpha   90.00
_cell.angle_beta   90.00
_cell.angle_gamma   90.00
#
_symmetry.space_group_name_H-M   'P 1'
#
loop_
_entity.id
_entity.type
_entity.pdbx_description
1 polymer ?
#
loop_
_entity_poly.entity_id
_entity_poly.type
_entity_poly.pdbx_seq_one_letter_code
_entity_poly.pdbx_strand_id
1 'polypeptide(L)'
;MIRLDPATASSSAPPSVPAWAITSAGAPSDGDAAFRAGAALGALDTLARAQAAWAGAWRQRLAVRCAASSMRLAGRAEDAAALRDAWHLRPLRADPGPAGAVFGAWRQLARQPPAATPGRLGKILDQLGLHWDGAALADLCTQIEKLGVSQRSAPFDAAAIAAEVVAMRPDAELFGWWLADLVLAQRLGWPQPLPLLMAQGFGPSFRTEAGGGRRIRPGDKNFERAVCIALVAAAADACRLAAELSRRAEKLLAVAPKLRAKGAGDVIFLLLSEDAVSGSLTTDNLSRFASRRLFERLQQLEVVRELSGRPTFRLFGL
;
A
#
# COMPACT_ATOMS: atom_id res chain seq x y z
N MET A 1 14.42 2.06 21.34
CA MET A 1 13.36 1.13 21.83
C MET A 1 12.03 1.85 21.73
N ILE A 2 11.23 1.54 20.71
CA ILE A 2 9.85 2.05 20.62
C ILE A 2 9.04 1.23 21.63
N ARG A 3 8.51 1.87 22.68
CA ARG A 3 7.57 1.22 23.61
C ARG A 3 6.31 0.87 22.83
N LEU A 4 6.04 -0.43 22.70
CA LEU A 4 4.73 -0.94 22.28
C LEU A 4 3.80 -0.77 23.49
N ASP A 5 3.14 0.38 23.61
CA ASP A 5 2.11 0.58 24.63
C ASP A 5 0.85 -0.20 24.25
N PRO A 6 0.38 -1.17 25.07
CA PRO A 6 -0.82 -1.97 24.81
C PRO A 6 -2.13 -1.14 24.81
N ALA A 7 -2.06 0.13 25.21
CA ALA A 7 -3.22 1.00 25.44
C ALA A 7 -3.81 1.66 24.18
N THR A 8 -3.29 1.36 22.98
CA THR A 8 -3.83 1.90 21.71
C THR A 8 -4.86 1.00 21.01
N ALA A 9 -5.27 -0.10 21.62
CA ALA A 9 -6.42 -0.87 21.16
C ALA A 9 -7.74 -0.17 21.60
N SER A 10 -8.10 0.92 20.92
CA SER A 10 -9.40 1.56 21.08
C SER A 10 -10.51 0.66 20.52
N SER A 11 -11.43 0.24 21.39
CA SER A 11 -12.63 -0.56 21.12
C SER A 11 -13.72 0.19 20.33
N SER A 12 -13.35 1.15 19.48
CA SER A 12 -14.30 1.79 18.55
C SER A 12 -14.28 1.04 17.22
N ALA A 13 -15.45 0.75 16.65
CA ALA A 13 -15.53 0.16 15.32
C ALA A 13 -14.74 1.04 14.34
N PRO A 14 -13.80 0.48 13.57
CA PRO A 14 -12.97 1.26 12.66
C PRO A 14 -13.87 2.01 11.66
N PRO A 15 -13.50 3.25 11.29
CA PRO A 15 -14.30 4.05 10.39
C PRO A 15 -14.49 3.33 9.05
N SER A 16 -15.68 3.47 8.48
CA SER A 16 -16.05 2.87 7.20
C SER A 16 -16.58 3.94 6.25
N VAL A 17 -16.36 3.72 4.95
CA VAL A 17 -16.90 4.61 3.92
C VAL A 17 -18.43 4.50 3.91
N PRO A 18 -19.17 5.61 3.96
CA PRO A 18 -20.63 5.59 3.93
C PRO A 18 -21.19 4.86 2.70
N ALA A 19 -22.26 4.09 2.89
CA ALA A 19 -22.85 3.28 1.82
C ALA A 19 -23.26 4.12 0.59
N TRP A 20 -23.81 5.32 0.80
CA TRP A 20 -24.22 6.23 -0.28
C TRP A 20 -23.04 6.72 -1.14
N ALA A 21 -21.82 6.75 -0.59
CA ALA A 21 -20.64 7.13 -1.35
C ALA A 21 -20.20 5.99 -2.26
N ILE A 22 -20.34 4.74 -1.79
CA ILE A 22 -19.98 3.51 -2.52
C ILE A 22 -20.99 3.21 -3.62
N THR A 23 -22.29 3.30 -3.34
CA THR A 23 -23.33 2.96 -4.29
C THR A 23 -23.59 4.13 -5.24
N SER A 24 -23.53 3.89 -6.55
CA SER A 24 -23.97 4.87 -7.55
C SER A 24 -25.01 4.25 -8.46
N ALA A 25 -26.13 4.94 -8.65
CA ALA A 25 -27.01 4.71 -9.77
C ALA A 25 -26.51 5.61 -10.93
N GLY A 26 -25.92 4.98 -11.95
CA GLY A 26 -25.39 5.68 -13.14
C GLY A 26 -23.99 6.31 -12.97
N ALA A 27 -23.49 6.87 -14.07
CA ALA A 27 -22.19 7.54 -14.13
C ALA A 27 -22.25 8.89 -13.40
N PRO A 28 -21.47 9.11 -12.32
CA PRO A 28 -21.52 10.33 -11.54
C PRO A 28 -20.99 11.53 -12.35
N SER A 29 -21.52 12.72 -12.06
CA SER A 29 -20.90 13.98 -12.51
C SER A 29 -19.52 14.15 -11.87
N ASP A 30 -18.70 15.06 -12.40
CA ASP A 30 -17.37 15.33 -11.84
C ASP A 30 -17.47 15.83 -10.38
N GLY A 31 -18.48 16.66 -10.09
CA GLY A 31 -18.77 17.15 -8.74
C GLY A 31 -19.21 16.05 -7.78
N ASP A 32 -20.10 15.16 -8.23
CA ASP A 32 -20.56 14.03 -7.41
C ASP A 32 -19.41 13.05 -7.11
N ALA A 33 -18.57 12.77 -8.10
CA ALA A 33 -17.40 11.91 -7.93
C ALA A 33 -16.44 12.50 -6.88
N ALA A 34 -16.14 13.80 -6.97
CA ALA A 34 -15.30 14.49 -6.00
C ALA A 34 -15.90 14.51 -4.59
N PHE A 35 -17.20 14.78 -4.45
CA PHE A 35 -17.87 14.78 -3.15
C PHE A 35 -17.81 13.41 -2.46
N ARG A 36 -18.04 12.33 -3.22
CA ARG A 36 -17.93 10.95 -2.72
C ARG A 36 -16.50 10.59 -2.35
N ALA A 37 -15.53 10.99 -3.16
CA ALA A 37 -14.10 10.81 -2.86
C ALA A 37 -13.73 11.52 -1.55
N GLY A 38 -14.22 12.74 -1.34
CA GLY A 38 -14.05 13.48 -0.08
C GLY A 38 -14.62 12.73 1.13
N ALA A 39 -15.85 12.22 1.03
CA ALA A 39 -16.46 11.42 2.09
C ALA A 39 -15.66 10.14 2.41
N ALA A 40 -15.16 9.46 1.37
CA ALA A 40 -14.36 8.25 1.52
C ALA A 40 -12.99 8.52 2.13
N LEU A 41 -12.31 9.58 1.69
CA LEU A 41 -11.04 10.03 2.26
C LEU A 41 -11.20 10.50 3.70
N GLY A 42 -12.32 11.15 4.05
CA GLY A 42 -12.63 11.53 5.42
C GLY A 42 -12.70 10.32 6.37
N ALA A 43 -13.33 9.23 5.95
CA ALA A 43 -13.35 7.98 6.71
C ALA A 43 -11.95 7.36 6.85
N LEU A 44 -11.14 7.44 5.80
CA LEU A 44 -9.78 6.88 5.79
C LEU A 44 -8.77 7.74 6.58
N ASP A 45 -8.97 9.06 6.65
CA ASP A 45 -8.04 10.01 7.27
C ASP A 45 -7.77 9.70 8.74
N THR A 46 -8.82 9.34 9.50
CA THR A 46 -8.67 8.94 10.90
C THR A 46 -7.74 7.73 11.05
N LEU A 47 -7.86 6.73 10.18
CA LEU A 47 -6.99 5.54 10.19
C LEU A 47 -5.58 5.84 9.71
N ALA A 48 -5.42 6.68 8.70
CA ALA A 48 -4.13 7.05 8.14
C ALA A 48 -3.27 7.84 9.15
N ARG A 49 -3.92 8.66 9.99
CA ARG A 49 -3.27 9.38 11.10
C ARG A 49 -3.09 8.52 12.34
N ALA A 50 -3.97 7.56 12.57
CA ALA A 50 -3.88 6.66 13.69
C ALA A 50 -2.61 5.80 13.59
N GLN A 51 -1.69 5.99 14.54
CA GLN A 51 -0.48 5.17 14.64
C GLN A 51 -0.77 3.86 15.39
N ALA A 52 -1.80 3.13 14.94
CA ALA A 52 -2.15 1.85 15.51
C ALA A 52 -1.00 0.85 15.34
N ALA A 53 -0.83 -0.07 16.29
CA ALA A 53 0.29 -1.03 16.25
C ALA A 53 0.34 -1.85 14.95
N TRP A 54 -0.82 -2.14 14.35
CA TRP A 54 -0.96 -2.93 13.11
C TRP A 54 -0.88 -2.08 11.82
N ALA A 55 -0.70 -0.76 11.92
CA ALA A 55 -0.71 0.14 10.76
C ALA A 55 0.42 -0.14 9.75
N GLY A 56 1.52 -0.75 10.21
CA GLY A 56 2.60 -1.19 9.33
C GLY A 56 2.16 -2.33 8.41
N ALA A 57 1.63 -3.42 8.99
CA ALA A 57 1.10 -4.55 8.24
C ALA A 57 -0.01 -4.13 7.26
N TRP A 58 -0.89 -3.22 7.68
CA TRP A 58 -1.93 -2.64 6.82
C TRP A 58 -1.37 -1.98 5.58
N ARG A 59 -0.41 -1.06 5.75
CA ARG A 59 0.25 -0.38 4.63
C ARG A 59 1.06 -1.29 3.74
N GLN A 60 1.72 -2.31 4.31
CA GLN A 60 2.45 -3.29 3.51
C GLN A 60 1.51 -4.21 2.70
N ARG A 61 0.33 -4.54 3.24
CA ARG A 61 -0.71 -5.30 2.52
C ARG A 61 -1.36 -4.46 1.41
N LEU A 62 -1.49 -3.15 1.60
CA LEU A 62 -1.85 -2.23 0.54
C LEU A 62 -0.75 -2.14 -0.55
N ALA A 63 0.53 -2.10 -0.13
CA ALA A 63 1.67 -2.09 -1.04
C ALA A 63 1.74 -3.31 -1.95
N VAL A 64 1.51 -4.52 -1.43
CA VAL A 64 1.54 -5.74 -2.26
C VAL A 64 0.39 -5.79 -3.28
N ARG A 65 -0.78 -5.21 -2.97
CA ARG A 65 -1.90 -5.09 -3.92
C ARG A 65 -1.58 -4.13 -5.06
N CYS A 66 -0.97 -2.98 -4.75
CA CYS A 66 -0.50 -2.04 -5.77
C CYS A 66 0.60 -2.67 -6.62
N ALA A 67 1.57 -3.36 -6.01
CA ALA A 67 2.63 -4.05 -6.72
C ALA A 67 2.11 -5.15 -7.68
N ALA A 68 1.12 -5.95 -7.26
CA ALA A 68 0.51 -6.95 -8.14
C ALA A 68 -0.19 -6.30 -9.35
N SER A 69 -0.87 -5.18 -9.13
CA SER A 69 -1.46 -4.41 -10.24
C SER A 69 -0.39 -3.76 -11.12
N SER A 70 0.74 -3.34 -10.54
CA SER A 70 1.89 -2.87 -11.31
C SER A 70 2.47 -3.94 -12.22
N MET A 71 2.54 -5.21 -11.79
CA MET A 71 2.99 -6.32 -12.65
C MET A 71 2.09 -6.48 -13.86
N ARG A 72 0.77 -6.40 -13.66
CA ARG A 72 -0.20 -6.40 -14.77
C ARG A 72 0.02 -5.23 -15.73
N LEU A 73 0.31 -4.03 -15.23
CA LEU A 73 0.62 -2.87 -16.08
C LEU A 73 1.91 -3.07 -16.88
N ALA A 74 2.92 -3.71 -16.29
CA ALA A 74 4.16 -4.09 -16.95
C ALA A 74 4.02 -5.30 -17.90
N GLY A 75 2.82 -5.84 -18.08
CA GLY A 75 2.58 -7.01 -18.94
C GLY A 75 3.08 -8.33 -18.35
N ARG A 76 3.25 -8.41 -17.03
CA ARG A 76 3.75 -9.58 -16.32
C ARG A 76 2.69 -10.23 -15.43
N ALA A 77 2.89 -11.50 -15.12
CA ALA A 77 1.89 -12.36 -14.48
C ALA A 77 2.10 -12.54 -12.97
N GLU A 78 3.16 -11.97 -12.38
CA GLU A 78 3.45 -12.13 -10.96
C GLU A 78 2.32 -11.54 -10.09
N ASP A 79 1.70 -12.42 -9.31
CA ASP A 79 0.67 -12.07 -8.34
C ASP A 79 1.26 -11.73 -6.97
N ALA A 80 0.40 -11.50 -5.98
CA ALA A 80 0.84 -11.17 -4.63
C ALA A 80 1.68 -12.29 -3.96
N ALA A 81 1.47 -13.56 -4.31
CA ALA A 81 2.25 -14.66 -3.76
C ALA A 81 3.66 -14.68 -4.38
N ALA A 82 3.76 -14.55 -5.70
CA ALA A 82 5.02 -14.45 -6.42
C ALA A 82 5.85 -13.23 -5.95
N LEU A 83 5.21 -12.08 -5.70
CA LEU A 83 5.89 -10.89 -5.19
C LEU A 83 6.44 -11.08 -3.77
N ARG A 84 5.69 -11.76 -2.90
CA ARG A 84 6.18 -12.13 -1.57
C ARG A 84 7.38 -13.05 -1.67
N ASP A 85 7.34 -14.02 -2.58
CA ASP A 85 8.43 -14.96 -2.77
C ASP A 85 9.70 -14.26 -3.27
N ALA A 86 9.57 -13.43 -4.31
CA ALA A 86 10.67 -12.62 -4.83
C ALA A 86 11.32 -11.75 -3.75
N TRP A 87 10.53 -11.28 -2.77
CA TRP A 87 11.04 -10.45 -1.69
C TRP A 87 11.63 -11.23 -0.51
N HIS A 88 10.98 -12.30 -0.08
CA HIS A 88 11.27 -13.01 1.18
C HIS A 88 12.14 -14.26 1.00
N LEU A 89 12.21 -14.86 -0.19
CA LEU A 89 12.99 -16.10 -0.43
C LEU A 89 14.38 -15.84 -1.03
N ARG A 90 14.88 -14.62 -0.89
CA ARG A 90 16.21 -14.24 -1.36
C ARG A 90 17.21 -14.14 -0.20
N PRO A 91 18.51 -14.39 -0.45
CA PRO A 91 19.56 -14.05 0.50
C PRO A 91 19.51 -12.57 0.87
N LEU A 92 19.97 -12.24 2.08
CA LEU A 92 20.07 -10.86 2.52
C LEU A 92 20.98 -10.08 1.56
N ARG A 93 20.51 -8.93 1.06
CA ARG A 93 21.19 -8.07 0.06
C ARG A 93 21.26 -8.62 -1.37
N ALA A 94 20.67 -9.77 -1.66
CA ALA A 94 20.53 -10.22 -3.05
C ALA A 94 19.56 -9.32 -3.83
N ASP A 95 19.82 -9.15 -5.12
CA ASP A 95 18.90 -8.49 -6.05
C ASP A 95 17.52 -9.17 -5.99
N PRO A 96 16.42 -8.43 -5.72
CA PRO A 96 15.07 -9.01 -5.71
C PRO A 96 14.54 -9.36 -7.11
N GLY A 97 15.30 -9.05 -8.17
CA GLY A 97 14.87 -9.12 -9.55
C GLY A 97 13.77 -8.10 -9.86
N PRO A 98 13.29 -8.03 -11.11
CA PRO A 98 12.42 -6.92 -11.52
C PRO A 98 11.07 -6.90 -10.79
N ALA A 99 10.48 -8.07 -10.48
CA ALA A 99 9.20 -8.13 -9.76
C ALA A 99 9.35 -7.68 -8.29
N GLY A 100 10.39 -8.15 -7.62
CA GLY A 100 10.66 -7.74 -6.24
C GLY A 100 11.20 -6.31 -6.14
N ALA A 101 11.84 -5.76 -7.18
CA ALA A 101 12.23 -4.35 -7.24
C ALA A 101 10.99 -3.42 -7.25
N VAL A 102 10.00 -3.72 -8.11
CA VAL A 102 8.72 -2.99 -8.12
C VAL A 102 7.98 -3.13 -6.79
N PHE A 103 7.96 -4.33 -6.20
CA PHE A 103 7.40 -4.48 -4.85
C PHE A 103 8.17 -3.65 -3.82
N GLY A 104 9.50 -3.60 -3.91
CA GLY A 104 10.37 -2.76 -3.10
C GLY A 104 10.00 -1.28 -3.14
N ALA A 105 9.69 -0.74 -4.32
CA ALA A 105 9.25 0.64 -4.49
C ALA A 105 7.96 0.95 -3.72
N TRP A 106 6.96 0.07 -3.80
CA TRP A 106 5.71 0.21 -3.06
C TRP A 106 5.89 0.02 -1.55
N ARG A 107 6.74 -0.92 -1.12
CA ARG A 107 7.07 -1.11 0.30
C ARG A 107 7.76 0.13 0.87
N GLN A 108 8.66 0.76 0.11
CA GLN A 108 9.35 1.98 0.53
C GLN A 108 8.39 3.17 0.64
N LEU A 109 7.47 3.34 -0.32
CA LEU A 109 6.40 4.34 -0.24
C LEU A 109 5.63 4.21 1.06
N ALA A 110 5.19 2.99 1.35
CA ALA A 110 4.41 2.64 2.53
C ALA A 110 5.18 2.77 3.86
N ARG A 111 6.49 3.00 3.88
CA ARG A 111 7.33 3.05 5.11
C ARG A 111 7.88 4.42 5.43
N GLN A 112 8.05 5.28 4.44
CA GLN A 112 8.74 6.55 4.60
C GLN A 112 7.72 7.69 4.63
N PRO A 113 8.00 8.80 5.34
CA PRO A 113 7.19 10.01 5.24
C PRO A 113 7.03 10.46 3.79
N PRO A 114 5.98 11.21 3.43
CA PRO A 114 5.71 11.60 2.05
C PRO A 114 6.66 12.72 1.54
N ALA A 115 7.98 12.54 1.65
CA ALA A 115 8.98 13.47 1.13
C ALA A 115 9.35 13.16 -0.32
N ALA A 116 9.29 14.15 -1.21
CA ALA A 116 9.78 14.08 -2.58
C ALA A 116 11.17 14.72 -2.64
N THR A 117 12.22 13.89 -2.68
CA THR A 117 13.59 14.39 -2.85
C THR A 117 14.21 13.72 -4.08
N PRO A 118 15.11 14.40 -4.82
CA PRO A 118 15.69 13.85 -6.04
C PRO A 118 16.33 12.48 -5.81
N GLY A 119 17.10 12.32 -4.73
CA GLY A 119 17.73 11.04 -4.39
C GLY A 119 16.77 9.92 -4.01
N ARG A 120 15.58 10.24 -3.46
CA ARG A 120 14.54 9.23 -3.22
C ARG A 120 13.86 8.84 -4.54
N LEU A 121 13.46 9.84 -5.33
CA LEU A 121 12.77 9.61 -6.60
C LEU A 121 13.65 8.83 -7.58
N GLY A 122 14.95 9.15 -7.66
CA GLY A 122 15.92 8.40 -8.45
C GLY A 122 15.98 6.92 -8.07
N LYS A 123 16.07 6.60 -6.77
CA LYS A 123 16.06 5.19 -6.30
C LYS A 123 14.77 4.45 -6.66
N ILE A 124 13.63 5.14 -6.61
CA ILE A 124 12.34 4.55 -7.01
C ILE A 124 12.32 4.30 -8.51
N LEU A 125 12.78 5.24 -9.33
CA LEU A 125 12.91 5.05 -10.78
C LEU A 125 13.82 3.86 -11.11
N ASP A 126 14.98 3.76 -10.48
CA ASP A 126 15.90 2.63 -10.66
C ASP A 126 15.21 1.29 -10.35
N GLN A 127 14.42 1.23 -9.27
CA GLN A 127 13.63 0.03 -8.91
C GLN A 127 12.52 -0.29 -9.92
N LEU A 128 12.01 0.72 -10.62
CA LEU A 128 11.02 0.58 -11.68
C LEU A 128 11.66 0.33 -13.06
N GLY A 129 13.00 0.27 -13.15
CA GLY A 129 13.74 0.09 -14.40
C GLY A 129 13.75 1.33 -15.29
N LEU A 130 13.57 2.51 -14.71
CA LEU A 130 13.51 3.80 -15.40
C LEU A 130 14.73 4.65 -15.01
N HIS A 131 15.24 5.45 -15.95
CA HIS A 131 16.33 6.38 -15.68
C HIS A 131 15.97 7.82 -16.06
N TRP A 132 16.05 8.76 -15.12
CA TRP A 132 15.82 10.19 -15.35
C TRP A 132 17.07 10.95 -14.90
N ASP A 133 17.38 12.04 -15.59
CA ASP A 133 18.49 12.91 -15.18
C ASP A 133 18.15 13.70 -13.90
N GLY A 134 19.19 14.25 -13.27
CA GLY A 134 19.04 14.97 -12.01
C GLY A 134 18.25 16.29 -12.13
N ALA A 135 18.25 16.93 -13.30
CA ALA A 135 17.53 18.18 -13.52
C ALA A 135 16.02 17.91 -13.63
N ALA A 136 15.62 16.92 -14.43
CA ALA A 136 14.23 16.47 -14.53
C ALA A 136 13.67 16.03 -13.18
N LEU A 137 14.48 15.37 -12.34
CA LEU A 137 14.10 15.01 -10.97
C LEU A 137 13.91 16.23 -10.05
N ALA A 138 14.78 17.24 -10.17
CA ALA A 138 14.66 18.49 -9.41
C ALA A 138 13.41 19.29 -9.82
N ASP A 139 13.13 19.37 -11.13
CA ASP A 139 11.94 20.01 -11.66
C ASP A 139 10.67 19.30 -11.18
N LEU A 140 10.67 17.96 -11.20
CA LEU A 140 9.56 17.16 -10.68
C LEU A 140 9.33 17.39 -9.18
N CYS A 141 10.39 17.52 -8.37
CA CYS A 141 10.24 17.87 -6.96
C CYS A 141 9.60 19.25 -6.80
N THR A 142 10.01 20.23 -7.60
CA THR A 142 9.41 21.57 -7.63
C THR A 142 7.93 21.53 -8.02
N GLN A 143 7.55 20.67 -8.99
CA GLN A 143 6.15 20.46 -9.36
C GLN A 143 5.34 19.86 -8.20
N ILE A 144 5.88 18.86 -7.51
CA ILE A 144 5.24 18.24 -6.33
C ILE A 144 5.04 19.28 -5.21
N GLU A 145 6.03 20.14 -4.95
CA GLU A 145 5.93 21.23 -3.98
C GLU A 145 4.82 22.23 -4.34
N LYS A 146 4.69 22.60 -5.62
CA LYS A 146 3.60 23.46 -6.11
C LYS A 146 2.23 22.83 -5.88
N LEU A 147 2.10 21.52 -6.10
CA LEU A 147 0.86 20.80 -5.79
C LEU A 147 0.58 20.82 -4.29
N GLY A 148 1.60 20.75 -3.44
CA GLY A 148 1.49 20.86 -1.98
C GLY A 148 0.73 22.10 -1.49
N VAL A 149 0.81 23.23 -2.22
CA VAL A 149 0.11 24.50 -1.91
C VAL A 149 -1.08 24.80 -2.86
N SER A 150 -1.47 23.83 -3.69
CA SER A 150 -2.60 23.91 -4.60
C SER A 150 -3.91 24.22 -3.87
N GLN A 151 -4.80 24.97 -4.52
CA GLN A 151 -6.17 25.20 -4.05
C GLN A 151 -7.13 24.09 -4.50
N ARG A 152 -6.68 23.16 -5.34
CA ARG A 152 -7.47 22.00 -5.77
C ARG A 152 -7.55 20.97 -4.64
N SER A 153 -8.59 20.13 -4.68
CA SER A 153 -8.73 19.01 -3.75
C SER A 153 -7.67 17.93 -4.01
N ALA A 154 -7.23 17.25 -2.95
CA ALA A 154 -6.16 16.25 -3.00
C ALA A 154 -6.31 15.16 -4.09
N PRO A 155 -7.52 14.62 -4.40
CA PRO A 155 -7.71 13.68 -5.52
C PRO A 155 -7.26 14.23 -6.87
N PHE A 156 -7.49 15.52 -7.12
CA PHE A 156 -7.17 16.18 -8.37
C PHE A 156 -5.67 16.44 -8.51
N ASP A 157 -5.00 16.82 -7.42
CA ASP A 157 -3.54 16.98 -7.42
C ASP A 157 -2.84 15.62 -7.63
N ALA A 158 -3.38 14.55 -7.04
CA ALA A 158 -2.90 13.18 -7.26
C ALA A 158 -3.09 12.73 -8.73
N ALA A 159 -4.22 13.08 -9.36
CA ALA A 159 -4.44 12.82 -10.78
C ALA A 159 -3.50 13.66 -11.67
N ALA A 160 -3.30 14.94 -11.31
CA ALA A 160 -2.45 15.86 -12.06
C ALA A 160 -0.98 15.40 -12.10
N ILE A 161 -0.40 14.98 -10.97
CA ILE A 161 0.99 14.50 -10.96
C ILE A 161 1.17 13.23 -11.80
N ALA A 162 0.19 12.32 -11.80
CA ALA A 162 0.24 11.12 -12.62
C ALA A 162 0.18 11.46 -14.12
N ALA A 163 -0.70 12.41 -14.50
CA ALA A 163 -0.82 12.87 -15.88
C ALA A 163 0.45 13.59 -16.35
N GLU A 164 1.02 14.45 -15.51
CA GLU A 164 2.26 15.19 -15.79
C GLU A 164 3.43 14.22 -16.04
N VAL A 165 3.62 13.22 -15.17
CA VAL A 165 4.68 12.20 -15.34
C VAL A 165 4.52 11.42 -16.63
N VAL A 166 3.29 11.03 -17.00
CA VAL A 166 3.02 10.31 -18.25
C VAL A 166 3.18 11.22 -19.47
N ALA A 167 2.87 12.51 -19.36
CA ALA A 167 3.10 13.48 -20.42
C ALA A 167 4.60 13.71 -20.66
N MET A 168 5.40 13.78 -19.60
CA MET A 168 6.86 13.85 -19.68
C MET A 168 7.47 12.55 -20.23
N ARG A 169 6.95 11.40 -19.77
CA ARG A 169 7.45 10.08 -20.16
C ARG A 169 6.34 9.02 -20.20
N PRO A 170 5.84 8.64 -21.39
CA PRO A 170 4.71 7.72 -21.50
C PRO A 170 4.91 6.32 -20.90
N ASP A 171 6.16 5.83 -20.82
CA ASP A 171 6.53 4.55 -20.21
C ASP A 171 6.66 4.62 -18.67
N ALA A 172 6.63 5.82 -18.07
CA ALA A 172 6.75 6.03 -16.63
C ALA A 172 5.42 5.97 -15.87
N GLU A 173 4.37 5.36 -16.44
CA GLU A 173 3.04 5.33 -15.82
C GLU A 173 3.05 4.71 -14.41
N LEU A 174 3.86 3.67 -14.18
CA LEU A 174 4.04 3.07 -12.84
C LEU A 174 4.53 4.09 -11.81
N PHE A 175 5.46 4.95 -12.22
CA PHE A 175 5.99 6.00 -11.37
C PHE A 175 4.96 7.10 -11.15
N GLY A 176 4.15 7.43 -12.16
CA GLY A 176 3.02 8.34 -12.03
C GLY A 176 2.01 7.89 -10.96
N TRP A 177 1.65 6.61 -10.94
CA TRP A 177 0.77 6.06 -9.89
C TRP A 177 1.41 6.07 -8.50
N TRP A 178 2.71 5.77 -8.42
CA TRP A 178 3.47 5.84 -7.17
C TRP A 178 3.48 7.27 -6.60
N LEU A 179 3.66 8.27 -7.46
CA LEU A 179 3.63 9.68 -7.10
C LEU A 179 2.23 10.18 -6.75
N ALA A 180 1.18 9.65 -7.39
CA ALA A 180 -0.19 10.00 -7.06
C ALA A 180 -0.52 9.71 -5.59
N ASP A 181 -0.14 8.53 -5.08
CA ASP A 181 -0.33 8.16 -3.68
C ASP A 181 0.59 8.97 -2.73
N LEU A 182 1.79 9.36 -3.18
CA LEU A 182 2.68 10.26 -2.43
C LEU A 182 2.08 11.66 -2.28
N VAL A 183 1.63 12.27 -3.38
CA VAL A 183 1.02 13.60 -3.41
C VAL A 183 -0.28 13.60 -2.60
N LEU A 184 -1.11 12.57 -2.75
CA LEU A 184 -2.32 12.41 -1.94
C LEU A 184 -2.00 12.47 -0.44
N ALA A 185 -0.96 11.75 -0.01
CA ALA A 185 -0.53 11.75 1.38
C ALA A 185 0.03 13.11 1.84
N GLN A 186 0.77 13.83 0.99
CA GLN A 186 1.23 15.19 1.30
C GLN A 186 0.05 16.15 1.49
N ARG A 187 -0.90 16.14 0.55
CA ARG A 187 -2.06 17.04 0.55
C ARG A 187 -2.99 16.79 1.72
N LEU A 188 -3.13 15.54 2.13
CA LEU A 188 -3.89 15.16 3.32
C LEU A 188 -3.04 15.23 4.60
N GLY A 189 -1.76 15.56 4.54
CA GLY A 189 -0.90 15.64 5.73
C GLY A 189 -0.82 14.30 6.49
N TRP A 190 -0.82 13.18 5.78
CA TRP A 190 -0.65 11.86 6.37
C TRP A 190 0.82 11.63 6.75
N PRO A 191 1.11 11.00 7.90
CA PRO A 191 2.48 10.79 8.34
C PRO A 191 3.27 9.91 7.37
N GLN A 192 2.61 8.94 6.74
CA GLN A 192 3.17 8.02 5.75
C GLN A 192 2.11 7.74 4.67
N PRO A 193 2.49 7.61 3.39
CA PRO A 193 1.55 7.29 2.32
C PRO A 193 0.84 5.93 2.47
N LEU A 194 -0.37 5.86 1.94
CA LEU A 194 -1.11 4.62 1.72
C LEU A 194 -1.06 4.27 0.22
N PRO A 195 -0.54 3.10 -0.16
CA PRO A 195 -0.66 2.62 -1.54
C PRO A 195 -2.12 2.29 -1.86
N LEU A 196 -2.77 3.04 -2.76
CA LEU A 196 -4.21 2.95 -3.00
C LEU A 196 -4.54 2.85 -4.49
N LEU A 197 -4.08 3.84 -5.27
CA LEU A 197 -4.62 4.08 -6.60
C LEU A 197 -4.25 2.99 -7.61
N MET A 198 -3.01 2.51 -7.61
CA MET A 198 -2.57 1.50 -8.58
C MET A 198 -3.35 0.19 -8.44
N ALA A 199 -3.77 -0.18 -7.22
CA ALA A 199 -4.61 -1.36 -7.00
C ALA A 199 -5.97 -1.28 -7.72
N GLN A 200 -6.45 -0.07 -8.00
CA GLN A 200 -7.70 0.18 -8.71
C GLN A 200 -7.50 0.44 -10.21
N GLY A 201 -6.26 0.56 -10.70
CA GLY A 201 -5.93 1.03 -12.06
C GLY A 201 -6.50 0.20 -13.22
N PHE A 202 -6.97 -1.03 -12.94
CA PHE A 202 -7.66 -1.90 -13.92
C PHE A 202 -9.15 -2.13 -13.61
N GLY A 203 -9.65 -1.49 -12.56
CA GLY A 203 -11.03 -1.57 -12.10
C GLY A 203 -12.00 -0.83 -13.03
N PRO A 204 -13.31 -0.92 -12.72
CA PRO A 204 -14.37 -0.38 -13.58
C PRO A 204 -14.29 1.15 -13.72
N SER A 205 -13.77 1.87 -12.73
CA SER A 205 -13.62 3.33 -12.77
C SER A 205 -12.74 3.83 -13.91
N PHE A 206 -11.79 3.01 -14.37
CA PHE A 206 -10.88 3.33 -15.46
C PHE A 206 -11.28 2.67 -16.78
N ARG A 207 -12.55 2.29 -16.97
CA ARG A 207 -13.06 1.74 -18.23
C ARG A 207 -14.02 2.74 -18.88
N THR A 208 -13.87 2.93 -20.19
CA THR A 208 -14.83 3.74 -20.95
C THR A 208 -16.09 2.94 -21.25
N GLU A 209 -17.26 3.51 -20.96
CA GLU A 209 -18.56 2.90 -21.30
C GLU A 209 -18.78 2.82 -22.83
N ALA A 210 -18.27 3.81 -23.57
CA ALA A 210 -18.60 4.03 -24.98
C ALA A 210 -17.61 3.45 -26.01
N GLY A 211 -16.70 2.53 -25.63
CA GLY A 211 -15.59 2.15 -26.54
C GLY A 211 -14.92 0.80 -26.27
N GLY A 212 -15.69 -0.26 -26.04
CA GLY A 212 -15.17 -1.63 -26.01
C GLY A 212 -14.19 -1.94 -24.88
N GLY A 213 -14.25 -1.19 -23.77
CA GLY A 213 -13.43 -1.47 -22.58
C GLY A 213 -12.00 -0.95 -22.61
N ARG A 214 -11.68 0.07 -23.44
CA ARG A 214 -10.38 0.78 -23.37
C ARG A 214 -10.16 1.35 -21.96
N ARG A 215 -8.93 1.21 -21.46
CA ARG A 215 -8.51 1.77 -20.17
C ARG A 215 -8.27 3.28 -20.30
N ILE A 216 -8.87 4.06 -19.38
CA ILE A 216 -8.59 5.48 -19.18
C ILE A 216 -7.19 5.60 -18.57
N ARG A 217 -6.27 6.25 -19.27
CA ARG A 217 -4.88 6.45 -18.84
C ARG A 217 -4.70 7.82 -18.17
N PRO A 218 -3.62 8.03 -17.39
CA PRO A 218 -3.28 9.36 -16.94
C PRO A 218 -3.17 10.34 -18.12
N GLY A 219 -3.85 11.49 -18.00
CA GLY A 219 -3.95 12.50 -19.06
C GLY A 219 -5.14 12.35 -20.02
N ASP A 220 -5.85 11.20 -20.02
CA ASP A 220 -7.06 11.04 -20.83
C ASP A 220 -8.23 11.89 -20.28
N LYS A 221 -9.20 12.21 -21.15
CA LYS A 221 -10.47 12.82 -20.74
C LYS A 221 -11.16 11.95 -19.68
N ASN A 222 -11.67 12.57 -18.62
CA ASN A 222 -12.30 11.94 -17.45
C ASN A 222 -11.34 11.19 -16.52
N PHE A 223 -10.01 11.26 -16.71
CA PHE A 223 -9.06 10.61 -15.80
C PHE A 223 -9.21 11.09 -14.35
N GLU A 224 -9.38 12.40 -14.14
CA GLU A 224 -9.59 12.97 -12.80
C GLU A 224 -10.86 12.43 -12.12
N ARG A 225 -11.98 12.36 -12.86
CA ARG A 225 -13.22 11.73 -12.38
C ARG A 225 -13.00 10.25 -12.03
N ALA A 226 -12.28 9.52 -12.88
CA ALA A 226 -11.96 8.12 -12.65
C ALA A 226 -11.12 7.92 -11.37
N VAL A 227 -10.17 8.81 -11.09
CA VAL A 227 -9.38 8.83 -9.84
C VAL A 227 -10.29 9.05 -8.63
N CYS A 228 -11.22 10.01 -8.68
CA CYS A 228 -12.19 10.23 -7.60
C CYS A 228 -13.03 8.98 -7.30
N ILE A 229 -13.57 8.31 -8.34
CA ILE A 229 -14.35 7.08 -8.17
C ILE A 229 -13.46 5.94 -7.63
N ALA A 230 -12.24 5.82 -8.14
CA ALA A 230 -11.27 4.81 -7.69
C ALA A 230 -10.91 4.98 -6.21
N LEU A 231 -10.78 6.21 -5.73
CA LEU A 231 -10.49 6.49 -4.32
C LEU A 231 -11.61 6.03 -3.38
N VAL A 232 -12.87 6.09 -3.80
CA VAL A 232 -13.98 5.56 -3.01
C VAL A 232 -13.82 4.05 -2.80
N ALA A 233 -13.55 3.31 -3.88
CA ALA A 233 -13.33 1.87 -3.82
C ALA A 233 -12.07 1.53 -3.00
N ALA A 234 -10.96 2.23 -3.25
CA ALA A 234 -9.70 2.03 -2.54
C ALA A 234 -9.83 2.30 -1.04
N ALA A 235 -10.50 3.38 -0.65
CA ALA A 235 -10.73 3.71 0.76
C ALA A 235 -11.64 2.68 1.43
N ALA A 236 -12.70 2.22 0.77
CA ALA A 236 -13.57 1.18 1.31
C ALA A 236 -12.81 -0.15 1.52
N ASP A 237 -11.99 -0.55 0.55
CA ASP A 237 -11.09 -1.71 0.67
C ASP A 237 -10.08 -1.55 1.80
N ALA A 238 -9.49 -0.37 1.94
CA ALA A 238 -8.50 -0.06 2.96
C ALA A 238 -9.12 -0.08 4.37
N CYS A 239 -10.30 0.51 4.56
CA CYS A 239 -11.06 0.46 5.82
C CYS A 239 -11.44 -0.96 6.22
N ARG A 240 -11.93 -1.79 5.27
CA ARG A 240 -12.23 -3.20 5.54
C ARG A 240 -10.98 -3.97 5.97
N LEU A 241 -9.86 -3.74 5.28
CA LEU A 241 -8.60 -4.39 5.62
C LEU A 241 -8.07 -3.95 7.00
N ALA A 242 -8.20 -2.67 7.33
CA ALA A 242 -7.87 -2.14 8.66
C ALA A 242 -8.70 -2.83 9.75
N ALA A 243 -10.00 -3.01 9.53
CA ALA A 243 -10.88 -3.71 10.47
C ALA A 243 -10.47 -5.17 10.69
N GLU A 244 -10.13 -5.88 9.61
CA GLU A 244 -9.62 -7.25 9.71
C GLU A 244 -8.32 -7.30 10.51
N LEU A 245 -7.36 -6.42 10.19
CA LEU A 245 -6.05 -6.40 10.83
C LEU A 245 -6.11 -5.95 12.29
N SER A 246 -6.98 -5.01 12.65
CA SER A 246 -7.17 -4.61 14.06
C SER A 246 -7.59 -5.80 14.91
N ARG A 247 -8.64 -6.51 14.49
CA ARG A 247 -9.14 -7.70 15.21
C ARG A 247 -8.08 -8.79 15.33
N ARG A 248 -7.30 -9.03 14.26
CA ARG A 248 -6.22 -10.02 14.27
C ARG A 248 -5.05 -9.59 15.15
N ALA A 249 -4.71 -8.31 15.17
CA ALA A 249 -3.69 -7.73 16.02
C ALA A 249 -4.07 -7.80 17.51
N GLU A 250 -5.34 -7.50 17.85
CA GLU A 250 -5.87 -7.68 19.21
C GLU A 250 -5.72 -9.14 19.66
N LYS A 251 -6.09 -10.10 18.79
CA LYS A 251 -5.90 -11.52 19.06
C LYS A 251 -4.43 -11.89 19.26
N LEU A 252 -3.52 -11.35 18.42
CA LEU A 252 -2.08 -11.56 18.54
C LEU A 252 -1.54 -11.03 19.88
N LEU A 253 -1.91 -9.82 20.26
CA LEU A 253 -1.47 -9.19 21.50
C LEU A 253 -2.01 -9.92 22.73
N ALA A 254 -3.26 -10.41 22.67
CA ALA A 254 -3.86 -11.19 23.75
C ALA A 254 -3.15 -12.55 23.97
N VAL A 255 -2.60 -13.17 22.91
CA VAL A 255 -1.85 -14.43 23.05
C VAL A 255 -0.37 -14.22 23.36
N ALA A 256 0.17 -13.01 23.21
CA ALA A 256 1.60 -12.73 23.38
C ALA A 256 2.18 -13.28 24.70
N PRO A 257 1.53 -13.12 25.88
CA PRO A 257 2.03 -13.67 27.15
C PRO A 257 2.10 -15.21 27.17
N LYS A 258 1.34 -15.90 26.32
CA LYS A 258 1.26 -17.36 26.27
C LYS A 258 2.40 -17.99 25.48
N LEU A 259 3.06 -17.24 24.59
CA LEU A 259 4.04 -17.78 23.65
C LEU A 259 5.31 -18.26 24.36
N ARG A 260 5.71 -17.62 25.48
CA ARG A 260 6.84 -17.98 26.38
C ARG A 260 8.21 -18.23 25.71
N ALA A 261 8.32 -18.07 24.39
CA ALA A 261 9.54 -18.26 23.63
C ALA A 261 10.41 -17.00 23.66
N LYS A 262 11.72 -17.17 23.90
CA LYS A 262 12.71 -16.13 23.68
C LYS A 262 12.66 -15.69 22.21
N GLY A 263 12.56 -14.39 21.94
CA GLY A 263 12.40 -13.84 20.58
C GLY A 263 10.96 -13.76 20.04
N ALA A 264 9.94 -14.18 20.81
CA ALA A 264 8.54 -14.03 20.36
C ALA A 264 8.13 -12.56 20.12
N GLY A 265 8.73 -11.63 20.86
CA GLY A 265 8.52 -10.18 20.66
C GLY A 265 8.93 -9.71 19.26
N ASP A 266 10.04 -10.23 18.71
CA ASP A 266 10.51 -9.88 17.35
C ASP A 266 9.49 -10.33 16.30
N VAL A 267 8.92 -11.53 16.47
CA VAL A 267 7.89 -12.07 15.57
C VAL A 267 6.59 -11.27 15.66
N ILE A 268 6.17 -10.90 16.87
CA ILE A 268 4.98 -10.04 17.07
C ILE A 268 5.19 -8.69 16.38
N PHE A 269 6.34 -8.05 16.59
CA PHE A 269 6.67 -6.78 15.97
C PHE A 269 6.63 -6.86 14.44
N LEU A 270 7.22 -7.91 13.85
CA LEU A 270 7.21 -8.12 12.41
C LEU A 270 5.81 -8.40 11.87
N LEU A 271 4.99 -9.21 12.57
CA LEU A 271 3.61 -9.48 12.15
C LEU A 271 2.73 -8.22 12.16
N LEU A 272 3.03 -7.27 13.04
CA LEU A 272 2.34 -5.98 13.12
C LEU A 272 2.88 -4.94 12.12
N SER A 273 4.11 -5.15 11.62
CA SER A 273 4.81 -4.21 10.74
C SER A 273 4.84 -4.62 9.27
N GLU A 274 4.72 -5.91 8.96
CA GLU A 274 4.94 -6.49 7.64
C GLU A 274 3.70 -7.21 7.10
N ASP A 275 3.61 -7.29 5.77
CA ASP A 275 2.58 -8.07 5.07
C ASP A 275 2.72 -9.58 5.31
N ALA A 276 3.98 -10.03 5.40
CA ALA A 276 4.38 -11.43 5.51
C ALA A 276 5.70 -11.57 6.28
N VAL A 277 5.83 -12.66 7.03
CA VAL A 277 7.00 -13.04 7.82
C VAL A 277 7.37 -14.48 7.50
N SER A 278 8.66 -14.76 7.36
CA SER A 278 9.14 -16.12 7.10
C SER A 278 8.92 -17.02 8.31
N GLY A 279 8.31 -18.19 8.08
CA GLY A 279 8.16 -19.25 9.08
C GLY A 279 9.48 -19.86 9.55
N SER A 280 10.59 -19.53 8.89
CA SER A 280 11.94 -19.89 9.26
C SER A 280 12.81 -18.67 9.58
N LEU A 281 12.18 -17.55 9.96
CA LEU A 281 12.88 -16.36 10.45
C LEU A 281 13.94 -16.76 11.47
N THR A 282 15.15 -16.25 11.27
CA THR A 282 16.24 -16.40 12.24
C THR A 282 16.63 -15.01 12.73
N THR A 283 16.71 -14.85 14.05
CA THR A 283 17.21 -13.65 14.73
C THR A 283 18.25 -14.08 15.77
N ASP A 284 18.95 -13.13 16.38
CA ASP A 284 19.92 -13.41 17.45
C ASP A 284 19.30 -14.20 18.62
N ASN A 285 17.98 -14.09 18.80
CA ASN A 285 17.23 -14.72 19.88
C ASN A 285 16.30 -15.85 19.42
N LEU A 286 16.21 -16.12 18.12
CA LEU A 286 15.26 -17.08 17.55
C LEU A 286 15.90 -17.92 16.44
N SER A 287 16.09 -19.21 16.70
CA SER A 287 16.57 -20.14 15.67
C SER A 287 15.47 -20.49 14.66
N ARG A 288 15.86 -20.96 13.46
CA ARG A 288 14.91 -21.44 12.44
C ARG A 288 13.93 -22.50 12.96
N PHE A 289 14.35 -23.36 13.90
CA PHE A 289 13.50 -24.41 14.47
C PHE A 289 12.54 -23.85 15.53
N ALA A 290 13.01 -22.92 16.35
CA ALA A 290 12.16 -22.21 17.31
C ALA A 290 11.09 -21.36 16.60
N SER A 291 11.47 -20.71 15.50
CA SER A 291 10.56 -19.94 14.64
C SER A 291 9.45 -20.83 14.06
N ARG A 292 9.80 -21.98 13.48
CA ARG A 292 8.81 -22.94 12.95
C ARG A 292 7.78 -23.36 14.01
N ARG A 293 8.25 -23.77 15.20
CA ARG A 293 7.37 -24.15 16.33
C ARG A 293 6.49 -23.00 16.80
N LEU A 294 7.04 -21.78 16.83
CA LEU A 294 6.29 -20.58 17.21
C LEU A 294 5.17 -20.29 16.21
N PHE A 295 5.45 -20.35 14.90
CA PHE A 295 4.44 -20.16 13.86
C PHE A 295 3.39 -21.27 13.83
N GLU A 296 3.77 -22.53 14.06
CA GLU A 296 2.82 -23.64 14.23
C GLU A 296 1.86 -23.36 15.40
N ARG A 297 2.38 -22.88 16.53
CA ARG A 297 1.56 -22.50 17.68
C ARG A 297 0.66 -21.30 17.38
N LEU A 298 1.15 -20.27 16.70
CA LEU A 298 0.35 -19.10 16.31
C LEU A 298 -0.76 -19.48 15.32
N GLN A 299 -0.51 -20.44 14.43
CA GLN A 299 -1.49 -20.97 13.50
C GLN A 299 -2.56 -21.80 14.22
N GLN A 300 -2.18 -22.65 15.18
CA GLN A 300 -3.12 -23.40 16.04
C GLN A 300 -4.02 -22.49 16.87
N LEU A 301 -3.51 -21.32 17.29
CA LEU A 301 -4.29 -20.28 17.96
C LEU A 301 -5.10 -19.42 16.97
N GLU A 302 -5.03 -19.72 15.67
CA GLU A 302 -5.67 -19.00 14.56
C GLU A 302 -5.40 -17.49 14.62
N VAL A 303 -4.16 -17.11 14.93
CA VAL A 303 -3.71 -15.72 14.99
C VAL A 303 -3.10 -15.28 13.67
N VAL A 304 -2.38 -16.20 13.03
CA VAL A 304 -1.73 -16.00 11.73
C VAL A 304 -2.30 -16.98 10.72
N ARG A 305 -2.22 -16.61 9.44
CA ARG A 305 -2.50 -17.49 8.31
C ARG A 305 -1.25 -17.69 7.47
N GLU A 306 -1.17 -18.87 6.86
CA GLU A 306 -0.15 -19.19 5.85
C GLU A 306 -0.54 -18.52 4.52
N LEU A 307 0.44 -17.93 3.82
CA LEU A 307 0.24 -17.08 2.64
C LEU A 307 0.83 -17.62 1.34
N SER A 308 1.62 -18.70 1.40
CA SER A 308 2.38 -19.23 0.27
C SER A 308 1.85 -20.55 -0.31
N GLY A 309 0.93 -21.24 0.38
CA GLY A 309 0.26 -22.44 -0.11
C GLY A 309 1.16 -23.67 -0.28
N ARG A 310 2.33 -23.71 0.36
CA ARG A 310 3.38 -24.73 0.13
C ARG A 310 3.93 -25.36 1.42
N PRO A 311 4.51 -26.58 1.35
CA PRO A 311 4.99 -27.27 2.56
C PRO A 311 6.30 -26.70 3.14
N THR A 312 7.13 -26.04 2.32
CA THR A 312 8.43 -25.47 2.72
C THR A 312 8.48 -23.97 2.45
N PHE A 313 9.41 -23.26 3.08
CA PHE A 313 9.57 -21.80 2.92
C PHE A 313 8.27 -21.00 3.11
N ARG A 314 7.48 -21.42 4.12
CA ARG A 314 6.16 -20.84 4.41
C ARG A 314 6.28 -19.39 4.83
N LEU A 315 5.38 -18.56 4.30
CA LEU A 315 5.18 -17.18 4.72
C LEU A 315 3.91 -17.07 5.53
N PHE A 316 3.95 -16.32 6.62
CA PHE A 316 2.82 -16.11 7.52
C PHE A 316 2.51 -14.63 7.63
N GLY A 317 1.23 -14.29 7.78
CA GLY A 317 0.81 -12.93 8.12
C GLY A 317 -0.42 -12.95 9.00
N LEU A 318 -0.81 -11.78 9.46
CA LEU A 318 -2.15 -11.57 10.02
C LEU A 318 -3.20 -11.84 8.93
#